data_AF-A0A084UBM8-F1
#
_entry.id   AF-A0A084UBM8-F1
#
_cell.length_a   1.000
_cell.length_b   1.000
_cell.length_c   1.000
_cell.angle_alpha   90.00
_cell.angle_beta   90.00
_cell.angle_gamma   90.00
#
_symmetry.space_group_name_H-M   'P 1'
#
loop_
_entity.id
_entity.type
_entity.pdbx_description
1 polymer ?
#
loop_
_entity_poly.entity_id
_entity_poly.type
_entity_poly.pdbx_seq_one_letter_code
_entity_poly.pdbx_strand_id
1 'polypeptide(L)'
;MSWNFDLSAAPKGKPIQREVKRKGEVVLVDDFQHQKIIAAGRCGVVTVSRWLPEEGRWEMFTKEHPPIAWQPWPEHPEAGAAA
;
A
#
# COMPACT_ATOMS: atom_id res chain seq x y z
N MET A 1 13.05 -11.60 7.18
CA MET A 1 13.78 -10.41 6.73
C MET A 1 14.04 -10.47 5.24
N SER A 2 13.07 -10.14 4.39
CA SER A 2 13.29 -10.19 2.95
C SER A 2 12.55 -9.04 2.28
N TRP A 3 13.31 -8.05 1.81
CA TRP A 3 12.82 -7.11 0.80
C TRP A 3 12.42 -7.91 -0.44
N ASN A 4 11.18 -7.72 -0.89
CA ASN A 4 10.71 -8.30 -2.13
C ASN A 4 10.92 -7.29 -3.27
N PHE A 5 11.71 -7.68 -4.27
CA PHE A 5 12.02 -6.85 -5.43
C PHE A 5 11.00 -7.02 -6.57
N ASP A 6 10.09 -7.98 -6.46
CA ASP A 6 8.95 -8.13 -7.35
C ASP A 6 7.76 -7.29 -6.86
N LEU A 7 7.61 -6.10 -7.43
CA LEU A 7 6.50 -5.17 -7.14
C LEU A 7 5.14 -5.71 -7.61
N SER A 8 5.11 -6.69 -8.51
CA SER A 8 3.83 -7.26 -8.98
C SER A 8 3.19 -8.12 -7.89
N ALA A 9 4.01 -8.72 -7.01
CA ALA A 9 3.57 -9.45 -5.83
C ALA A 9 3.16 -8.55 -4.65
N ALA A 10 3.38 -7.24 -4.74
CA ALA A 10 3.05 -6.31 -3.66
C ALA A 10 1.53 -6.18 -3.47
N PRO A 11 1.02 -6.19 -2.22
CA PRO A 11 -0.39 -6.05 -1.94
C PRO A 11 -0.91 -4.67 -2.34
N LYS A 12 -1.70 -4.61 -3.43
CA LYS A 12 -2.31 -3.37 -3.93
C LYS A 12 -3.61 -2.99 -3.22
N GLY A 13 -4.18 -3.90 -2.43
CA GLY A 13 -5.54 -3.77 -1.90
C GLY A 13 -6.58 -4.39 -2.83
N LYS A 14 -7.86 -4.16 -2.53
CA LYS A 14 -8.98 -4.75 -3.26
C LYS A 14 -10.19 -3.81 -3.31
N PRO A 15 -10.98 -3.83 -4.40
CA PRO A 15 -12.28 -3.18 -4.41
C PRO A 15 -13.19 -3.86 -3.38
N ILE A 16 -13.96 -3.06 -2.66
CA ILE A 16 -14.94 -3.51 -1.67
C ILE A 16 -16.24 -2.74 -1.86
N GLN A 17 -17.33 -3.29 -1.36
CA GLN A 17 -18.56 -2.53 -1.15
C GLN A 17 -18.66 -2.19 0.32
N ARG A 18 -18.82 -0.89 0.61
CA ARG A 18 -19.00 -0.38 1.96
C ARG A 18 -20.42 0.12 2.13
N GLU A 19 -21.05 -0.30 3.22
CA GLU A 19 -22.31 0.30 3.66
C GLU A 19 -22.03 1.65 4.33
N VAL A 20 -22.64 2.72 3.81
CA VAL A 20 -22.60 4.05 4.41
C VAL A 20 -24.01 4.53 4.65
N LYS A 21 -24.24 5.01 5.87
CA LYS A 21 -25.52 5.61 6.24
C LYS A 21 -25.57 7.05 5.72
N ARG A 22 -26.41 7.31 4.73
CA ARG A 22 -26.67 8.67 4.21
C ARG A 22 -28.12 9.03 4.48
N LYS A 23 -28.35 10.12 5.22
CA LYS A 23 -29.70 10.66 5.52
C LYS A 23 -30.70 9.62 6.09
N GLY A 24 -30.21 8.64 6.84
CA GLY A 24 -31.06 7.60 7.47
C GLY A 24 -31.15 6.29 6.70
N GLU A 25 -30.78 6.27 5.41
CA GLU A 25 -30.75 5.08 4.58
C GLU A 25 -29.34 4.48 4.51
N VAL A 26 -29.26 3.15 4.44
CA VAL A 26 -28.00 2.43 4.21
C VAL A 26 -27.80 2.30 2.71
N VAL A 27 -26.72 2.90 2.19
CA VAL A 27 -26.36 2.87 0.78
C VAL A 27 -25.07 2.07 0.64
N LEU A 28 -25.03 1.15 -0.33
CA LEU A 28 -23.80 0.47 -0.73
C LEU A 28 -23.02 1.39 -1.67
N VAL A 29 -21.76 1.67 -1.34
CA VAL A 29 -20.84 2.40 -2.22
C VAL A 29 -19.65 1.52 -2.55
N ASP A 30 -19.21 1.59 -3.81
CA ASP A 30 -17.94 1.02 -4.22
C ASP A 30 -16.81 1.86 -3.59
N ASP A 31 -15.93 1.19 -2.87
CA ASP A 31 -14.77 1.75 -2.19
C ASP A 31 -13.54 0.87 -2.48
N PHE A 32 -12.34 1.37 -2.22
CA PHE A 32 -11.12 0.61 -2.42
C PHE A 32 -10.38 0.44 -1.09
N GLN A 33 -10.30 -0.81 -0.63
CA GLN A 33 -9.57 -1.13 0.59
C GLN A 33 -8.06 -1.18 0.27
N HIS A 34 -7.40 -0.03 0.43
CA HIS A 34 -5.96 0.08 0.27
C HIS A 34 -5.22 -0.80 1.28
N GLN A 35 -4.20 -1.51 0.80
CA GLN A 35 -3.20 -2.17 1.65
C GLN A 35 -1.90 -1.36 1.62
N LYS A 36 -1.23 -1.31 2.77
CA LYS A 36 0.03 -0.58 2.94
C LYS A 36 1.20 -1.54 2.80
N ILE A 37 2.29 -1.01 2.26
CA ILE A 37 3.60 -1.64 2.23
C ILE A 37 4.64 -0.66 2.78
N ILE A 38 5.77 -1.19 3.22
CA ILE A 38 7.00 -0.41 3.34
C ILE A 38 7.68 -0.49 1.98
N ALA A 39 7.94 0.65 1.35
CA ALA A 39 8.49 0.76 0.02
C ALA A 39 9.85 1.45 0.05
N ALA A 40 10.84 0.86 -0.61
CA ALA A 40 12.17 1.44 -0.78
C ALA A 40 12.32 2.04 -2.19
N GLY A 41 12.84 3.26 -2.29
CA GLY A 41 13.15 3.96 -3.54
C GLY A 41 14.63 3.94 -3.90
N ARG A 42 14.96 4.42 -5.11
CA ARG A 42 16.33 4.42 -5.66
C ARG A 42 17.33 5.27 -4.87
N CYS A 43 16.88 6.30 -4.16
CA CYS A 43 17.75 7.23 -3.43
C CYS A 43 17.88 6.88 -1.92
N GLY A 44 17.63 5.62 -1.53
CA GLY A 44 17.65 5.21 -0.12
C GLY A 44 16.43 5.67 0.69
N VAL A 45 15.44 6.29 0.04
CA VAL A 45 14.18 6.68 0.68
C VAL A 45 13.37 5.42 1.00
N VAL A 46 12.99 5.25 2.26
CA VAL A 46 12.06 4.20 2.70
C VAL A 46 10.82 4.88 3.28
N THR A 47 9.64 4.52 2.80
CA THR A 47 8.38 5.12 3.25
C THR A 47 7.25 4.11 3.24
N VAL A 48 6.19 4.41 4.01
CA VAL A 48 4.94 3.66 3.92
C VAL A 48 4.18 4.12 2.69
N SER A 49 3.79 3.19 1.83
CA SER A 49 3.11 3.46 0.58
C SER A 49 1.88 2.56 0.41
N ARG A 50 0.94 3.01 -0.41
CA ARG A 50 -0.24 2.25 -0.85
C ARG A 50 -0.42 2.40 -2.35
N TRP A 51 -1.03 1.42 -2.99
CA TRP A 51 -1.37 1.51 -4.41
C TRP A 51 -2.54 2.48 -4.62
N LEU A 52 -2.40 3.34 -5.62
CA LEU A 52 -3.42 4.28 -6.08
C LEU A 52 -3.95 3.75 -7.42
N PRO A 53 -5.10 3.04 -7.45
CA PRO A 53 -5.58 2.36 -8.65
C PRO A 53 -5.93 3.32 -9.79
N GLU A 54 -6.53 4.48 -9.47
CA GLU A 54 -6.88 5.50 -10.46
C GLU A 54 -5.64 6.10 -11.14
N GLU A 55 -4.56 6.22 -10.39
CA GLU A 55 -3.30 6.76 -10.90
C GLU A 55 -2.38 5.68 -11.45
N GLY A 56 -2.58 4.40 -11.12
CA GLY A 56 -1.69 3.32 -11.54
C GLY A 56 -0.28 3.47 -11.00
N ARG A 57 -0.12 3.95 -9.76
CA ARG A 57 1.19 4.16 -9.11
C ARG A 57 1.13 3.93 -7.60
N TRP A 58 2.30 3.80 -6.99
CA TRP A 58 2.46 3.79 -5.54
C TRP A 58 2.45 5.23 -5.00
N GLU A 59 1.72 5.48 -3.91
CA GLU A 59 1.75 6.76 -3.20
C GLU A 59 3.19 7.13 -2.81
N MET A 60 3.58 8.39 -2.94
CA MET A 60 4.97 8.91 -2.82
C MET A 60 5.94 8.56 -3.96
N PHE A 61 5.52 7.78 -4.96
CA PHE A 61 6.32 7.43 -6.12
C PHE A 61 5.64 7.87 -7.42
N THR A 62 6.42 8.05 -8.48
CA THR A 62 5.91 8.31 -9.83
C THR A 62 5.88 7.01 -10.64
N LYS A 63 5.21 7.02 -11.80
CA LYS A 63 5.21 5.87 -12.72
C LYS A 63 6.60 5.57 -13.28
N GLU A 64 7.39 6.61 -13.51
CA GLU A 64 8.75 6.52 -14.07
C GLU A 64 9.78 6.09 -13.00
N HIS A 65 9.49 6.43 -11.74
CA HIS A 65 10.32 6.09 -10.59
C HIS A 65 9.51 5.36 -9.53
N PRO A 66 9.10 4.10 -9.80
CA PRO A 66 8.43 3.27 -8.81
C PRO A 66 9.41 2.87 -7.69
N PRO A 67 8.91 2.31 -6.58
CA PRO A 67 9.76 1.64 -5.60
C PRO A 67 10.62 0.56 -6.26
N ILE A 68 11.78 0.26 -5.69
CA ILE A 68 12.64 -0.84 -6.13
C ILE A 68 12.41 -2.13 -5.34
N ALA A 69 11.85 -2.00 -4.13
CA ALA A 69 11.54 -3.14 -3.27
C ALA A 69 10.42 -2.78 -2.28
N TRP A 70 9.78 -3.81 -1.74
CA TRP A 70 8.72 -3.67 -0.75
C TRP A 70 8.79 -4.70 0.38
N GLN A 71 8.12 -4.41 1.49
CA GLN A 71 7.87 -5.32 2.60
C GLN A 71 6.43 -5.14 3.14
N PRO A 72 5.85 -6.18 3.78
CA PRO A 72 4.55 -6.07 4.42
C PRO A 72 4.52 -4.99 5.51
N TRP A 73 3.41 -4.26 5.63
CA TRP A 73 3.10 -3.41 6.78
C TRP A 73 2.14 -4.18 7.71
N PRO A 74 2.22 -4.08 9.05
CA PRO A 74 3.02 -3.16 9.86
C PRO A 74 4.38 -3.71 10.33
N GLU A 75 4.78 -4.89 9.84
CA GLU A 75 6.05 -5.50 10.24
C GLU A 75 7.23 -4.68 9.68
N HIS A 76 7.74 -3.76 10.48
CA HIS A 76 8.97 -3.03 10.20
C HIS A 76 10.16 -4.01 10.20
N PRO A 77 11.15 -3.88 9.30
CA PRO A 77 12.30 -4.79 9.22
C PRO A 77 13.12 -4.91 10.52
N GLU A 78 13.03 -3.93 11.42
CA GLU A 78 13.76 -3.89 12.70
C GLU A 78 12.91 -4.20 13.94
N ALA A 79 11.63 -4.56 13.79
CA ALA A 79 10.75 -4.87 14.94
C ALA A 79 11.05 -6.22 15.63
N GLY A 80 12.24 -6.80 15.37
CA GLY A 80 12.72 -8.07 15.93
C GLY A 80 14.04 -7.96 16.70
N ALA A 81 14.46 -6.76 17.13
CA ALA A 81 15.64 -6.58 17.98
C ALA A 81 15.39 -5.56 19.10
N ALA A 82 14.45 -5.89 19.99
CA ALA A 82 14.49 -5.41 21.37
C ALA A 82 14.54 -6.66 22.25
N ALA A 83 15.76 -7.11 22.55
CA ALA A 83 16.08 -8.08 23.60
C ALA A 83 17.25 -7.50 24.40
#